data_AF-A0A929QZ72-F1
#
_entry.id   AF-A0A929QZ72-F1
#
_cell.length_a   1.000
_cell.length_b   1.000
_cell.length_c   1.000
_cell.angle_alpha   90.00
_cell.angle_beta   90.00
_cell.angle_gamma   90.00
#
_symmetry.space_group_name_H-M   'P 1'
#
loop_
_entity.id
_entity.type
_entity.pdbx_description
1 polymer ?
#
loop_
_entity_poly.entity_id
_entity_poly.type
_entity_poly.pdbx_seq_one_letter_code
_entity_poly.pdbx_strand_id
1 'polypeptide(L)'
;MAVPQVRTAAGTEVAGAEGAVAYGRDDVCVVADRAWMSANMLAVPSSIQELASASYAGLLAVPDPASTSVGRAFVQAASSQVGQGLGAFATSLSPRVGATTGETLAQWSAADRVTASYWSSLVGAPASTPSAGLYPLVVAPASLASAALTNTGAESYGAPVAPTCIARTLYAAGVPSAGAVSDGAASLIAWLQGGAAQRALAEAGAAAPLDSGVGEGTRASWASQGSGREADETTADPQSVAAAVSAWGAR
;
A
#
# COMPACT_ATOMS: atom_id res chain seq x y z
N MET A 1 -3.90 8.72 -37.00
CA MET A 1 -2.85 8.11 -36.16
C MET A 1 -3.39 6.78 -35.66
N ALA A 2 -2.59 5.71 -35.69
CA ALA A 2 -3.01 4.45 -35.09
C ALA A 2 -3.05 4.61 -33.58
N VAL A 3 -4.13 4.14 -32.93
CA VAL A 3 -4.21 4.11 -31.47
C VAL A 3 -3.08 3.21 -30.95
N PRO A 4 -2.20 3.69 -30.06
CA PRO A 4 -1.16 2.86 -29.47
C PRO A 4 -1.78 1.65 -28.77
N GLN A 5 -1.21 0.46 -28.99
CA GLN A 5 -1.77 -0.77 -28.44
C GLN A 5 -1.58 -0.82 -26.93
N VAL A 6 -2.70 -0.88 -26.22
CA VAL A 6 -2.79 -1.23 -24.81
C VAL A 6 -2.33 -2.67 -24.63
N ARG A 7 -1.51 -2.95 -23.62
CA ARG A 7 -0.99 -4.30 -23.35
C ARG A 7 -1.12 -4.65 -21.88
N THR A 8 -1.44 -5.89 -21.59
CA THR A 8 -1.25 -6.44 -20.25
C THR A 8 0.25 -6.66 -20.05
N ALA A 9 0.84 -6.04 -19.02
CA ALA A 9 2.23 -6.28 -18.68
C ALA A 9 2.37 -7.72 -18.14
N ALA A 10 3.40 -8.45 -18.58
CA ALA A 10 3.60 -9.83 -18.14
C ALA A 10 3.75 -9.91 -16.61
N GLY A 11 3.06 -10.87 -15.98
CA GLY A 11 3.02 -11.02 -14.52
C GLY A 11 2.05 -10.07 -13.80
N THR A 12 1.20 -9.36 -14.55
CA THR A 12 0.10 -8.53 -14.01
C THR A 12 -1.27 -8.98 -14.50
N GLU A 13 -1.35 -10.20 -15.02
CA GLU A 13 -2.60 -10.80 -15.47
C GLU A 13 -3.53 -11.06 -14.27
N VAL A 14 -4.79 -10.62 -14.36
CA VAL A 14 -5.80 -10.85 -13.32
C VAL A 14 -6.82 -11.84 -13.84
N ALA A 15 -6.93 -13.01 -13.17
CA ALA A 15 -7.91 -14.03 -13.52
C ALA A 15 -9.34 -13.47 -13.47
N GLY A 16 -10.10 -13.65 -14.55
CA GLY A 16 -11.47 -13.13 -14.66
C GLY A 16 -11.57 -11.63 -14.99
N ALA A 17 -10.45 -10.93 -15.19
CA ALA A 17 -10.41 -9.52 -15.57
C ALA A 17 -9.46 -9.28 -16.76
N GLU A 18 -9.74 -9.94 -17.89
CA GLU A 18 -8.90 -9.92 -19.11
C GLU A 18 -8.66 -8.51 -19.69
N GLY A 19 -9.49 -7.53 -19.34
CA GLY A 19 -9.31 -6.13 -19.71
C GLY A 19 -8.50 -5.29 -18.72
N ALA A 20 -8.06 -5.81 -17.58
CA ALA A 20 -7.33 -5.03 -16.59
C ALA A 20 -5.94 -4.66 -17.12
N VAL A 21 -5.59 -3.36 -17.05
CA VAL A 21 -4.32 -2.86 -17.55
C VAL A 21 -3.54 -2.24 -16.41
N ALA A 22 -2.44 -2.88 -16.05
CA ALA A 22 -1.53 -2.35 -15.04
C ALA A 22 -0.94 -1.00 -15.48
N TYR A 23 -0.90 -0.03 -14.57
CA TYR A 23 -0.29 1.28 -14.79
C TYR A 23 0.67 1.73 -13.68
N GLY A 24 0.82 0.97 -12.60
CA GLY A 24 1.74 1.33 -11.53
C GLY A 24 1.63 0.36 -10.36
N ARG A 25 2.38 0.63 -9.30
CA ARG A 25 2.35 -0.16 -8.07
C ARG A 25 2.27 0.72 -6.84
N ASP A 26 1.57 0.24 -5.83
CA ASP A 26 1.48 0.88 -4.53
C ASP A 26 1.29 -0.17 -3.43
N ASP A 27 2.36 -0.91 -3.16
CA ASP A 27 2.41 -2.04 -2.23
C ASP A 27 1.81 -1.66 -0.87
N VAL A 28 1.10 -2.58 -0.21
CA VAL A 28 0.58 -2.33 1.14
C VAL A 28 1.59 -2.89 2.15
N CYS A 29 2.04 -2.04 3.07
CA CYS A 29 3.03 -2.38 4.08
C CYS A 29 2.58 -1.89 5.46
N VAL A 30 3.23 -2.39 6.51
CA VAL A 30 3.36 -1.61 7.74
C VAL A 30 4.35 -0.49 7.48
N VAL A 31 4.02 0.74 7.85
CA VAL A 31 4.87 1.92 7.73
C VAL A 31 5.17 2.42 9.14
N ALA A 32 6.46 2.48 9.48
CA ALA A 32 6.93 2.97 10.77
C ALA A 32 7.28 4.46 10.73
N ASP A 33 6.96 5.20 11.79
CA ASP A 33 7.47 6.56 12.01
C ASP A 33 8.92 6.50 12.53
N ARG A 34 9.89 6.81 11.67
CA ARG A 34 11.32 6.75 12.00
C ARG A 34 11.68 7.59 13.23
N ALA A 35 11.09 8.78 13.35
CA ALA A 35 11.40 9.69 14.44
C ALA A 35 10.88 9.15 15.77
N TRP A 36 9.65 8.61 15.78
CA TRP A 36 9.09 7.98 16.97
C TRP A 36 9.90 6.75 17.39
N MET A 37 10.24 5.85 16.45
CA MET A 37 11.01 4.64 16.75
C MET A 37 12.37 5.01 17.36
N SER A 38 13.09 5.96 16.75
CA SER A 38 14.37 6.43 17.25
C SER A 38 14.25 7.10 18.63
N ALA A 39 13.23 7.93 18.87
CA ALA A 39 13.03 8.61 20.13
C ALA A 39 12.71 7.65 21.29
N ASN A 40 12.10 6.50 20.98
CA ASN A 40 11.76 5.45 21.94
C ASN A 40 12.80 4.33 22.01
N MET A 41 13.95 4.48 21.33
CA MET A 41 15.02 3.48 21.27
C MET A 41 14.54 2.11 20.76
N LEU A 42 13.56 2.11 19.86
CA LEU A 42 13.05 0.91 19.21
C LEU A 42 13.55 0.84 17.77
N ALA A 43 13.97 -0.35 17.35
CA ALA A 43 14.27 -0.61 15.95
C ALA A 43 12.97 -0.67 15.13
N VAL A 44 13.06 -0.41 13.83
CA VAL A 44 11.95 -0.73 12.93
C VAL A 44 11.78 -2.25 12.90
N PRO A 45 10.55 -2.80 12.99
CA PRO A 45 10.34 -4.24 12.91
C PRO A 45 10.95 -4.83 11.65
N SER A 46 11.42 -6.06 11.74
CA SER A 46 12.13 -6.78 10.67
C SER A 46 11.33 -7.95 10.11
N SER A 47 10.15 -8.24 10.64
CA SER A 47 9.27 -9.32 10.18
C SER A 47 7.82 -9.07 10.58
N ILE A 48 6.87 -9.78 9.97
CA ILE A 48 5.46 -9.71 10.39
C ILE A 48 5.26 -10.29 11.79
N GLN A 49 6.01 -11.35 12.15
CA GLN A 49 5.93 -12.02 13.44
C GLN A 49 6.41 -11.11 14.57
N GLU A 50 7.41 -10.26 14.31
CA GLU A 50 7.93 -9.32 15.31
C GLU A 50 6.87 -8.31 15.76
N LEU A 51 5.89 -7.98 14.91
CA LEU A 51 4.78 -7.09 15.28
C LEU A 51 4.01 -7.60 16.51
N ALA A 52 3.93 -8.93 16.70
CA ALA A 52 3.26 -9.57 17.82
C ALA A 52 4.09 -9.63 19.11
N SER A 53 5.36 -9.20 19.07
CA SER A 53 6.19 -9.17 20.27
C SER A 53 5.73 -8.10 21.25
N ALA A 54 6.11 -8.25 22.52
CA ALA A 54 5.77 -7.30 23.58
C ALA A 54 6.17 -5.85 23.26
N SER A 55 7.22 -5.64 22.44
CA SER A 55 7.70 -4.32 22.05
C SER A 55 6.79 -3.60 21.05
N TYR A 56 6.00 -4.31 20.24
CA TYR A 56 5.22 -3.71 19.14
C TYR A 56 3.73 -4.03 19.13
N ALA A 57 3.27 -5.04 19.89
CA ALA A 57 1.90 -5.54 19.85
C ALA A 57 0.80 -4.47 20.02
N GLY A 58 1.08 -3.43 20.81
CA GLY A 58 0.16 -2.30 21.05
C GLY A 58 0.41 -1.05 20.20
N LEU A 59 1.37 -1.10 19.27
CA LEU A 59 1.86 0.07 18.52
C LEU A 59 1.31 0.16 17.09
N LEU A 60 0.53 -0.83 16.65
CA LEU A 60 0.02 -0.93 15.29
C LEU A 60 -1.41 -0.38 15.14
N ALA A 61 -1.61 0.45 14.12
CA ALA A 61 -2.93 0.81 13.62
C ALA A 61 -3.20 0.10 12.28
N VAL A 62 -4.36 -0.55 12.15
CA VAL A 62 -4.74 -1.35 10.98
C VAL A 62 -6.12 -0.90 10.48
N PRO A 63 -6.29 -0.58 9.18
CA PRO A 63 -7.62 -0.35 8.60
C PRO A 63 -8.44 -1.64 8.67
N ASP A 64 -9.73 -1.54 8.96
CA ASP A 64 -10.61 -2.71 9.08
C ASP A 64 -10.53 -3.61 7.84
N PRO A 65 -10.04 -4.86 7.96
CA PRO A 65 -9.93 -5.77 6.83
C PRO A 65 -11.29 -6.21 6.27
N ALA A 66 -12.38 -6.14 7.03
CA ALA A 66 -13.69 -6.49 6.48
C ALA A 66 -14.17 -5.44 5.46
N SER A 67 -13.87 -4.16 5.69
CA SER A 67 -14.40 -3.05 4.90
C SER A 67 -13.39 -2.36 3.97
N THR A 68 -12.09 -2.49 4.24
CA THR A 68 -11.04 -1.78 3.47
C THR A 68 -10.16 -2.72 2.64
N SER A 69 -9.80 -2.31 1.42
CA SER A 69 -8.87 -3.08 0.58
C SER A 69 -7.44 -3.09 1.15
N VAL A 70 -7.03 -2.03 1.84
CA VAL A 70 -5.72 -1.93 2.51
C VAL A 70 -5.64 -2.93 3.67
N GLY A 71 -6.66 -2.97 4.53
CA GLY A 71 -6.73 -3.94 5.63
C GLY A 71 -6.73 -5.39 5.13
N ARG A 72 -7.51 -5.69 4.07
CA ARG A 72 -7.51 -7.04 3.45
C ARG A 72 -6.14 -7.46 2.96
N ALA A 73 -5.43 -6.59 2.24
CA ALA A 73 -4.11 -6.90 1.71
C ALA A 73 -3.11 -7.20 2.84
N PHE A 74 -3.14 -6.43 3.92
CA PHE A 74 -2.30 -6.73 5.09
C PHE A 74 -2.64 -8.08 5.73
N VAL A 75 -3.92 -8.42 5.89
CA VAL A 75 -4.32 -9.73 6.41
C VAL A 75 -3.89 -10.87 5.49
N GLN A 76 -3.95 -10.67 4.18
CA GLN A 76 -3.43 -11.63 3.20
C GLN A 76 -1.91 -11.80 3.34
N ALA A 77 -1.16 -10.70 3.50
CA ALA A 77 0.28 -10.72 3.75
C ALA A 77 0.63 -11.44 5.06
N ALA A 78 -0.14 -11.19 6.12
CA ALA A 78 0.00 -11.89 7.39
C ALA A 78 -0.28 -13.39 7.20
N SER A 79 -1.40 -13.73 6.56
CA SER A 79 -1.82 -15.10 6.32
C SER A 79 -0.79 -15.90 5.53
N SER A 80 -0.11 -15.31 4.54
CA SER A 80 0.91 -16.02 3.75
C SER A 80 2.15 -16.37 4.57
N GLN A 81 2.42 -15.63 5.65
CA GLN A 81 3.60 -15.82 6.50
C GLN A 81 3.33 -16.61 7.77
N VAL A 82 2.15 -16.44 8.39
CA VAL A 82 1.80 -17.11 9.66
C VAL A 82 0.87 -18.32 9.48
N GLY A 83 0.27 -18.47 8.30
CA GLY A 83 -0.60 -19.59 7.95
C GLY A 83 -1.75 -19.78 8.94
N GLN A 84 -1.91 -21.01 9.44
CA GLN A 84 -2.96 -21.38 10.40
C GLN A 84 -2.87 -20.61 11.74
N GLY A 85 -1.73 -19.97 12.03
CA GLY A 85 -1.54 -19.16 13.23
C GLY A 85 -2.19 -17.76 13.18
N LEU A 86 -2.89 -17.40 12.10
CA LEU A 86 -3.36 -16.03 11.86
C LEU A 86 -4.27 -15.49 12.97
N GLY A 87 -5.20 -16.29 13.50
CA GLY A 87 -6.08 -15.85 14.59
C GLY A 87 -5.32 -15.57 15.90
N ALA A 88 -4.37 -16.45 16.25
CA ALA A 88 -3.52 -16.26 17.42
C ALA A 88 -2.60 -15.04 17.26
N PHE A 89 -2.04 -14.85 16.06
CA PHE A 89 -1.28 -13.66 15.69
C PHE A 89 -2.13 -12.38 15.82
N ALA A 90 -3.35 -12.37 15.27
CA ALA A 90 -4.28 -11.25 15.36
C ALA A 90 -4.72 -10.92 16.79
N THR A 91 -4.79 -11.92 17.67
CA THR A 91 -5.09 -11.75 19.10
C THR A 91 -3.88 -11.17 19.86
N SER A 92 -2.67 -11.57 19.48
CA SER A 92 -1.43 -11.08 20.09
C SER A 92 -1.12 -9.64 19.71
N LEU A 93 -1.45 -9.23 18.48
CA LEU A 93 -1.52 -7.84 18.10
C LEU A 93 -2.75 -7.26 18.81
N SER A 94 -2.59 -6.25 19.64
CA SER A 94 -3.73 -5.47 20.14
C SER A 94 -3.84 -4.17 19.33
N PRO A 95 -4.07 -4.24 17.99
CA PRO A 95 -3.96 -3.06 17.17
C PRO A 95 -5.17 -2.16 17.37
N ARG A 96 -4.96 -0.86 17.14
CA ARG A 96 -6.08 0.03 16.85
C ARG A 96 -6.65 -0.32 15.49
N VAL A 97 -7.97 -0.55 15.42
CA VAL A 97 -8.65 -0.71 14.14
C VAL A 97 -9.48 0.53 13.82
N GLY A 98 -9.24 1.12 12.65
CA GLY A 98 -10.04 2.21 12.10
C GLY A 98 -11.02 1.70 11.05
N ALA A 99 -12.18 2.34 10.92
CA ALA A 99 -13.20 1.89 9.97
C ALA A 99 -12.78 2.15 8.51
N THR A 100 -11.90 3.13 8.28
CA THR A 100 -11.34 3.44 6.97
C THR A 100 -9.82 3.57 7.00
N THR A 101 -9.20 3.60 5.82
CA THR A 101 -7.76 3.90 5.69
C THR A 101 -7.42 5.30 6.21
N GLY A 102 -8.25 6.31 5.90
CA GLY A 102 -8.04 7.69 6.35
C GLY A 102 -8.12 7.83 7.87
N GLU A 103 -9.12 7.22 8.51
CA GLU A 103 -9.25 7.22 9.97
C GLU A 103 -8.07 6.53 10.65
N THR A 104 -7.63 5.41 10.08
CA THR A 104 -6.47 4.68 10.60
C THR A 104 -5.20 5.51 10.47
N LEU A 105 -4.96 6.11 9.31
CA LEU A 105 -3.80 6.96 9.10
C LEU A 105 -3.78 8.17 10.02
N ALA A 106 -4.95 8.73 10.37
CA ALA A 106 -5.03 9.85 11.30
C ALA A 106 -4.54 9.49 12.72
N GLN A 107 -4.37 8.20 13.02
CA GLN A 107 -3.79 7.71 14.27
C GLN A 107 -2.28 7.49 14.20
N TRP A 108 -1.67 7.65 13.02
CA TRP A 108 -0.23 7.50 12.84
C TRP A 108 0.53 8.67 13.48
N SER A 109 1.64 8.39 14.17
CA SER A 109 2.38 9.42 14.91
C SER A 109 3.02 10.50 14.04
N ALA A 110 3.17 10.26 12.73
CA ALA A 110 3.63 11.24 11.75
C ALA A 110 2.50 11.75 10.81
N ALA A 111 1.23 11.60 11.21
CA ALA A 111 0.08 12.02 10.40
C ALA A 111 0.07 13.52 10.05
N ASP A 112 0.65 14.37 10.91
CA ASP A 112 0.84 15.81 10.71
C ASP A 112 1.90 16.13 9.63
N ARG A 113 2.71 15.15 9.21
CA ARG A 113 3.75 15.27 8.18
C ARG A 113 3.28 14.86 6.79
N VAL A 114 2.06 14.35 6.68
CA VAL A 114 1.50 13.85 5.44
C VAL A 114 0.91 15.00 4.62
N THR A 115 1.24 15.04 3.32
CA THR A 115 0.74 16.06 2.40
C THR A 115 -0.80 16.09 2.30
N ALA A 116 -1.36 17.28 2.13
CA ALA A 116 -2.82 17.46 1.97
C ALA A 116 -3.39 16.73 0.74
N SER A 117 -2.62 16.64 -0.35
CA SER A 117 -3.02 15.88 -1.54
C SER A 117 -3.20 14.39 -1.25
N TYR A 118 -2.31 13.80 -0.43
CA TYR A 118 -2.47 12.41 -0.03
C TYR A 118 -3.71 12.22 0.85
N TRP A 119 -3.94 13.12 1.83
CA TRP A 119 -5.17 13.09 2.63
C TRP A 119 -6.44 13.13 1.78
N SER A 120 -6.49 14.02 0.78
CA SER A 120 -7.67 14.14 -0.09
C SER A 120 -7.97 12.88 -0.93
N SER A 121 -6.98 11.98 -1.09
CA SER A 121 -7.15 10.71 -1.81
C SER A 121 -7.76 9.60 -0.96
N LEU A 122 -7.77 9.74 0.37
CA LEU A 122 -8.15 8.67 1.28
C LEU A 122 -9.63 8.73 1.67
N VAL A 123 -10.27 7.57 1.63
CA VAL A 123 -11.62 7.40 2.18
C VAL A 123 -11.57 7.57 3.70
N GLY A 124 -12.47 8.40 4.24
CA GLY A 124 -12.55 8.75 5.66
C GLY A 124 -11.37 9.61 6.14
N ALA A 125 -10.71 10.34 5.23
CA ALA A 125 -9.77 11.37 5.62
C ALA A 125 -10.47 12.46 6.47
N PRO A 126 -9.79 12.99 7.49
CA PRO A 126 -10.31 14.12 8.26
C PRO A 126 -10.43 15.37 7.38
N ALA A 127 -11.37 16.27 7.74
CA ALA A 127 -11.64 17.50 6.98
C ALA A 127 -10.48 18.51 6.97
N SER A 128 -9.53 18.35 7.90
CA SER A 128 -8.30 19.13 8.01
C SER A 128 -7.13 18.20 8.28
N THR A 129 -5.91 18.66 8.03
CA THR A 129 -4.70 17.91 8.39
C THR A 129 -4.78 17.51 9.87
N PRO A 130 -4.68 16.21 10.20
CA PRO A 130 -4.74 15.75 11.57
C PRO A 130 -3.48 16.16 12.33
N SER A 131 -3.59 16.20 13.66
CA SER A 131 -2.42 16.24 14.53
C SER A 131 -1.65 14.90 14.48
N ALA A 132 -0.45 14.88 15.04
CA ALA A 132 0.28 13.64 15.30
C ALA A 132 -0.61 12.66 16.10
N GLY A 133 -0.70 11.42 15.62
CA GLY A 133 -1.42 10.35 16.28
C GLY A 133 -0.58 9.63 17.35
N LEU A 134 -1.10 8.49 17.83
CA LEU A 134 -0.50 7.74 18.94
C LEU A 134 0.27 6.49 18.50
N TYR A 135 0.02 6.01 17.28
CA TYR A 135 0.50 4.71 16.82
C TYR A 135 1.69 4.92 15.86
N PRO A 136 2.89 4.46 16.19
CA PRO A 136 4.07 4.65 15.33
C PRO A 136 4.11 3.70 14.15
N LEU A 137 3.33 2.61 14.17
CA LEU A 137 3.19 1.67 13.07
C LEU A 137 1.78 1.79 12.49
N VAL A 138 1.67 1.95 11.17
CA VAL A 138 0.38 1.99 10.47
C VAL A 138 0.39 1.11 9.24
N VAL A 139 -0.68 0.37 8.99
CA VAL A 139 -0.87 -0.32 7.71
C VAL A 139 -1.38 0.67 6.66
N ALA A 140 -0.60 0.89 5.61
CA ALA A 140 -0.90 1.84 4.56
C ALA A 140 -0.24 1.45 3.22
N PRO A 141 -0.67 2.04 2.09
CA PRO A 141 0.09 1.97 0.86
C PRO A 141 1.49 2.60 0.99
N ALA A 142 2.49 2.04 0.31
CA ALA A 142 3.88 2.43 0.39
C ALA A 142 4.12 3.88 -0.09
N SER A 143 3.25 4.39 -0.96
CA SER A 143 3.20 5.80 -1.36
C SER A 143 3.07 6.77 -0.19
N LEU A 144 2.61 6.32 0.99
CA LEU A 144 2.63 7.11 2.22
C LEU A 144 4.04 7.64 2.54
N ALA A 145 5.09 6.85 2.29
CA ALA A 145 6.46 7.29 2.52
C ALA A 145 6.86 8.44 1.57
N SER A 146 6.38 8.46 0.33
CA SER A 146 6.55 9.62 -0.56
C SER A 146 5.67 10.83 -0.15
N ALA A 147 4.53 10.58 0.49
CA ALA A 147 3.64 11.63 0.99
C ALA A 147 4.10 12.26 2.31
N ALA A 148 5.03 11.62 3.02
CA ALA A 148 5.59 12.05 4.30
C ALA A 148 7.11 12.31 4.20
N LEU A 149 7.57 12.89 3.09
CA LEU A 149 8.97 13.26 2.93
C LEU A 149 9.39 14.33 3.96
N THR A 150 10.65 14.31 4.37
CA THR A 150 11.25 15.35 5.20
C THR A 150 11.34 16.66 4.41
N ASN A 151 11.64 17.75 5.11
CA ASN A 151 11.82 19.08 4.51
C ASN A 151 12.91 19.13 3.43
N THR A 152 13.89 18.23 3.45
CA THR A 152 14.92 18.13 2.41
C THR A 152 14.45 17.35 1.18
N GLY A 153 13.33 16.62 1.28
CA GLY A 153 12.76 15.81 0.20
C GLY A 153 13.57 14.55 -0.13
N ALA A 154 14.69 14.30 0.56
CA ALA A 154 15.60 13.18 0.31
C ALA A 154 15.33 11.97 1.23
N GLU A 155 14.63 12.19 2.34
CA GLU A 155 14.26 11.17 3.32
C GLU A 155 12.76 11.23 3.59
N SER A 156 12.22 10.21 4.27
CA SER A 156 10.83 10.15 4.70
C SER A 156 10.72 9.96 6.20
N TYR A 157 9.69 10.58 6.81
CA TYR A 157 9.27 10.23 8.16
C TYR A 157 8.76 8.78 8.24
N GLY A 158 8.22 8.26 7.13
CA GLY A 158 7.78 6.88 6.99
C GLY A 158 8.90 5.92 6.58
N ALA A 159 8.90 4.73 7.17
CA ALA A 159 9.71 3.59 6.77
C ALA A 159 8.79 2.39 6.49
N PRO A 160 8.54 2.04 5.21
CA PRO A 160 7.88 0.79 4.89
C PRO A 160 8.70 -0.39 5.42
N VAL A 161 8.05 -1.24 6.21
CA VAL A 161 8.63 -2.47 6.77
C VAL A 161 8.56 -3.55 5.70
N ALA A 162 9.64 -3.68 4.95
CA ALA A 162 9.72 -4.53 3.77
C ALA A 162 9.14 -5.94 3.92
N PRO A 163 9.45 -6.72 4.96
CA PRO A 163 8.93 -8.08 5.08
C PRO A 163 7.44 -8.15 5.45
N THR A 164 6.78 -7.03 5.70
CA THR A 164 5.32 -6.96 5.90
C THR A 164 4.57 -6.58 4.62
N CYS A 165 5.30 -6.22 3.56
CA CYS A 165 4.71 -5.72 2.34
C CYS A 165 4.06 -6.83 1.51
N ILE A 166 2.94 -6.50 0.88
CA ILE A 166 2.35 -7.29 -0.20
C ILE A 166 2.29 -6.44 -1.46
N ALA A 167 2.69 -7.03 -2.58
CA ALA A 167 2.71 -6.31 -3.85
C ALA A 167 1.28 -5.97 -4.27
N ARG A 168 1.06 -4.69 -4.60
CA ARG A 168 -0.23 -4.17 -5.09
C ARG A 168 0.00 -3.47 -6.43
N THR A 169 -0.57 -4.05 -7.46
CA THR A 169 -0.58 -3.47 -8.80
C THR A 169 -1.83 -2.63 -8.99
N LEU A 170 -1.65 -1.42 -9.53
CA LEU A 170 -2.74 -0.51 -9.85
C LEU A 170 -3.20 -0.76 -11.28
N TYR A 171 -4.50 -0.94 -11.46
CA TYR A 171 -5.11 -1.27 -12.74
C TYR A 171 -6.04 -0.17 -13.22
N ALA A 172 -5.93 0.19 -14.49
CA ALA A 172 -6.96 0.90 -15.20
C ALA A 172 -7.95 -0.16 -15.72
N ALA A 173 -9.25 0.08 -15.52
CA ALA A 173 -10.28 -0.77 -16.08
C ALA A 173 -10.21 -0.69 -17.61
N GLY A 174 -9.94 -1.82 -18.28
CA GLY A 174 -10.25 -1.95 -19.70
C GLY A 174 -11.74 -2.19 -19.87
N VAL A 175 -12.27 -1.75 -21.01
CA VAL A 175 -13.67 -2.00 -21.36
C VAL A 175 -13.83 -3.49 -21.66
N PRO A 176 -14.92 -4.14 -21.19
CA PRO A 176 -15.16 -5.57 -21.40
C PRO A 176 -15.10 -5.96 -22.88
N SER A 177 -14.82 -7.24 -23.14
CA SER A 177 -14.62 -7.88 -24.45
C SER A 177 -15.72 -7.64 -25.51
N ALA A 178 -16.86 -7.05 -25.13
CA ALA A 178 -17.99 -6.71 -26.01
C ALA A 178 -18.25 -5.20 -26.20
N GLY A 179 -17.45 -4.31 -25.58
CA GLY A 179 -17.59 -2.85 -25.70
C GLY A 179 -16.35 -2.22 -26.32
N ALA A 180 -16.53 -1.25 -27.22
CA ALA A 180 -15.42 -0.44 -27.69
C ALA A 180 -14.96 0.50 -26.56
N VAL A 181 -13.69 0.42 -26.17
CA VAL A 181 -13.02 1.51 -25.45
C VAL A 181 -13.05 2.73 -26.38
N SER A 182 -13.44 3.91 -25.89
CA SER A 182 -13.31 5.12 -26.71
C SER A 182 -11.83 5.35 -27.05
N ASP A 183 -11.55 5.90 -28.24
CA ASP A 183 -10.17 6.21 -28.65
C ASP A 183 -9.43 7.05 -27.59
N GLY A 184 -10.15 7.93 -26.89
CA GLY A 184 -9.63 8.73 -25.79
C GLY A 184 -9.23 7.88 -24.57
N ALA A 185 -10.06 6.94 -24.13
CA ALA A 185 -9.73 6.06 -23.02
C ALA A 185 -8.59 5.11 -23.37
N ALA A 186 -8.55 4.58 -24.60
CA ALA A 186 -7.43 3.77 -25.08
C ALA A 186 -6.13 4.58 -25.13
N SER A 187 -6.18 5.83 -25.60
CA SER A 187 -5.03 6.74 -25.63
C SER A 187 -4.53 7.10 -24.22
N LEU A 188 -5.44 7.30 -23.26
CA LEU A 188 -5.08 7.56 -21.86
C LEU A 188 -4.41 6.34 -21.22
N ILE A 189 -4.96 5.14 -21.40
CA ILE A 189 -4.38 3.90 -20.87
C ILE A 189 -3.00 3.68 -21.49
N ALA A 190 -2.85 3.85 -22.80
CA ALA A 190 -1.56 3.74 -23.46
C ALA A 190 -0.55 4.80 -22.98
N TRP A 191 -1.00 6.03 -22.73
CA TRP A 191 -0.16 7.07 -22.14
C TRP A 191 0.29 6.69 -20.73
N LEU A 192 -0.60 6.19 -19.87
CA LEU A 192 -0.30 5.73 -18.51
C LEU A 192 0.80 4.67 -18.49
N GLN A 193 0.85 3.78 -19.50
CA GLN A 193 1.90 2.77 -19.64
C GLN A 193 3.20 3.30 -20.26
N GLY A 194 3.18 4.49 -20.86
CA GLY A 194 4.34 5.15 -21.44
C GLY A 194 5.28 5.72 -20.39
N GLY A 195 6.58 5.77 -20.72
CA GLY A 195 7.63 6.24 -19.79
C GLY A 195 7.40 7.64 -19.23
N ALA A 196 6.77 8.55 -19.98
CA ALA A 196 6.45 9.90 -19.51
C ALA A 196 5.43 9.88 -18.35
N ALA A 197 4.36 9.08 -18.45
CA ALA A 197 3.37 8.97 -17.38
C ALA A 197 3.92 8.19 -16.18
N GLN A 198 4.62 7.08 -16.43
CA GLN A 198 5.30 6.31 -15.39
C GLN A 198 6.25 7.21 -14.57
N ARG A 199 7.04 8.04 -15.25
CA ARG A 199 7.93 9.00 -14.59
C ARG A 199 7.15 10.08 -13.84
N ALA A 200 6.10 10.65 -14.42
CA ALA A 200 5.27 11.66 -13.76
C ALA A 200 4.63 11.13 -12.47
N LEU A 201 4.10 9.90 -12.49
CA LEU A 201 3.56 9.23 -11.30
C LEU A 201 4.63 9.04 -10.22
N ALA A 202 5.84 8.66 -10.62
CA ALA A 202 6.97 8.44 -9.72
C ALA A 202 7.52 9.74 -9.11
N GLU A 203 7.61 10.81 -9.90
CA GLU A 203 7.99 12.16 -9.46
C GLU A 203 6.95 12.74 -8.49
N ALA A 204 5.66 12.50 -8.75
CA ALA A 204 4.59 12.85 -7.83
C ALA A 204 4.57 11.99 -6.55
N GLY A 205 5.24 10.83 -6.54
CA GLY A 205 5.16 9.86 -5.45
C GLY A 205 3.80 9.16 -5.36
N ALA A 206 3.01 9.19 -6.44
CA ALA A 206 1.65 8.65 -6.48
C ALA A 206 1.62 7.13 -6.73
N ALA A 207 2.62 6.61 -7.45
CA ALA A 207 2.80 5.19 -7.68
C ALA A 207 4.26 4.90 -8.03
N ALA A 208 4.75 3.71 -7.70
CA ALA A 208 5.99 3.19 -8.23
C ALA A 208 5.77 2.73 -9.69
N PRO A 209 6.72 3.00 -10.61
CA PRO A 209 6.63 2.52 -11.97
C PRO A 209 6.60 0.99 -12.07
N LEU A 210 5.99 0.49 -13.15
CA LEU A 210 6.02 -0.93 -13.50
C LEU A 210 7.46 -1.38 -13.82
N ASP A 211 8.19 -0.57 -14.60
CA ASP A 211 9.62 -0.68 -14.83
C ASP A 211 10.37 0.21 -13.83
N SER A 212 11.07 -0.40 -12.88
CA SER A 212 11.79 0.30 -11.82
C SER A 212 12.86 1.27 -12.33
N GLY A 213 13.43 1.05 -13.52
CA GLY A 213 14.43 1.95 -14.10
C GLY A 213 13.87 3.35 -14.40
N VAL A 214 12.58 3.45 -14.74
CA VAL A 214 11.92 4.73 -15.01
C VAL A 214 11.77 5.58 -13.73
N GLY A 215 11.72 4.92 -12.57
CA GLY A 215 11.55 5.56 -11.27
C GLY A 215 12.84 6.07 -10.66
N GLU A 216 14.00 5.79 -11.22
CA GLU A 216 15.28 6.19 -10.62
C GLU A 216 15.38 7.71 -10.41
N GLY A 217 15.80 8.11 -9.21
CA GLY A 217 15.93 9.52 -8.85
C GLY A 217 14.61 10.25 -8.63
N THR A 218 13.51 9.51 -8.42
CA THR A 218 12.19 10.08 -8.12
C THR A 218 11.75 9.79 -6.68
N ARG A 219 10.73 10.51 -6.21
CA ARG A 219 10.15 10.34 -4.86
C ARG A 219 9.71 8.90 -4.58
N ALA A 220 9.14 8.22 -5.58
CA ALA A 220 8.73 6.83 -5.42
C ALA A 220 9.93 5.92 -5.15
N SER A 221 11.05 6.09 -5.88
CA SER A 221 12.24 5.25 -5.68
C SER A 221 12.92 5.45 -4.33
N TRP A 222 12.88 6.67 -3.78
CA TRP A 222 13.46 6.96 -2.47
C TRP A 222 12.63 6.37 -1.33
N ALA A 223 11.31 6.31 -1.52
CA ALA A 223 10.35 5.76 -0.56
C ALA A 223 10.22 4.23 -0.61
N SER A 224 10.50 3.60 -1.75
CA SER A 224 10.30 2.16 -1.99
C SER A 224 11.53 1.29 -1.73
N GLN A 225 12.62 1.83 -1.19
CA GLN A 225 13.83 1.05 -0.92
C GLN A 225 13.54 -0.06 0.09
N GLY A 226 13.49 -1.30 -0.40
CA GLY A 226 13.52 -2.49 0.45
C GLY A 226 12.37 -3.48 0.30
N SER A 227 11.28 -3.23 -0.46
CA SER A 227 10.04 -4.05 -0.43
C SER A 227 10.11 -5.52 -0.93
N GLY A 228 11.25 -6.22 -0.73
CA GLY A 228 11.51 -7.64 -1.02
C GLY A 228 10.23 -8.46 -1.16
N ARG A 229 9.93 -8.80 -2.42
CA ARG A 229 8.59 -9.21 -2.85
C ARG A 229 8.47 -10.72 -2.85
N GLU A 230 7.68 -11.28 -1.95
CA GLU A 230 7.35 -12.71 -1.98
C GLU A 230 5.86 -12.98 -2.23
N ALA A 231 4.94 -12.04 -1.93
CA ALA A 231 3.50 -12.21 -2.15
C ALA A 231 2.89 -11.05 -2.96
N ASP A 232 2.00 -11.37 -3.89
CA ASP A 232 1.20 -10.43 -4.69
C ASP A 232 -0.28 -10.57 -4.32
N GLU A 233 -0.95 -9.45 -4.08
CA GLU A 233 -2.33 -9.42 -3.59
C GLU A 233 -3.33 -10.07 -4.56
N THR A 234 -3.02 -10.13 -5.86
CA THR A 234 -3.89 -10.68 -6.91
C THR A 234 -3.78 -12.19 -7.07
N THR A 235 -2.79 -12.83 -6.44
CA THR A 235 -2.50 -14.26 -6.63
C THR A 235 -3.25 -15.18 -5.68
N ALA A 236 -3.81 -14.65 -4.59
CA ALA A 236 -4.56 -15.47 -3.63
C ALA A 236 -5.98 -15.74 -4.11
N ASP A 237 -6.46 -16.96 -3.82
CA ASP A 237 -7.84 -17.33 -4.06
C ASP A 237 -8.80 -16.46 -3.20
N PRO A 238 -9.89 -15.89 -3.76
CA PRO A 238 -10.81 -15.05 -3.00
C PRO A 238 -11.42 -15.69 -1.74
N GLN A 239 -11.66 -17.01 -1.75
CA GLN A 239 -12.19 -17.71 -0.58
C GLN A 239 -11.12 -17.81 0.50
N SER A 240 -9.85 -18.02 0.12
CA SER A 240 -8.73 -18.00 1.08
C SER A 240 -8.57 -16.63 1.75
N VAL A 241 -8.73 -15.54 1.00
CA VAL A 241 -8.69 -14.17 1.55
C VAL A 241 -9.87 -13.94 2.50
N ALA A 242 -11.08 -14.36 2.13
CA ALA A 242 -12.26 -14.23 2.99
C ALA A 242 -12.12 -15.04 4.30
N ALA A 243 -11.53 -16.24 4.23
CA ALA A 243 -11.22 -17.05 5.40
C ALA A 243 -10.18 -16.37 6.30
N ALA A 244 -9.13 -15.77 5.71
CA ALA A 244 -8.11 -15.05 6.46
C ALA A 244 -8.69 -13.81 7.18
N VAL A 245 -9.55 -13.03 6.51
CA VAL A 245 -10.26 -11.90 7.13
C VAL A 245 -11.16 -12.35 8.27
N SER A 246 -11.86 -13.47 8.11
CA SER A 246 -12.70 -14.04 9.16
C SER A 246 -11.87 -14.50 10.37
N ALA A 247 -10.75 -15.17 10.14
CA ALA A 247 -9.83 -15.60 11.20
C ALA A 247 -9.19 -14.42 11.94
N TRP A 248 -8.88 -13.32 11.24
CA TRP A 248 -8.40 -12.08 11.84
C TRP A 248 -9.46 -11.42 12.73
N GLY A 249 -10.71 -11.40 12.29
CA GLY A 249 -11.82 -10.77 13.01
C GLY A 249 -12.31 -11.52 14.25
N ALA A 250 -11.98 -12.81 14.38
CA ALA A 250 -12.39 -13.67 15.49
C ALA A 250 -11.57 -13.49 16.79
N ARG A 251 -10.84 -12.38 16.90
CA ARG A 251 -10.00 -11.98 18.05
C ARG A 251 -10.80 -11.50 19.26
#